data_AF-A0A3E0TV70-F1
#
_entry.id   AF-A0A3E0TV70-F1
#
_cell.length_a   1.000
_cell.length_b   1.000
_cell.length_c   1.000
_cell.angle_alpha   90.00
_cell.angle_beta   90.00
_cell.angle_gamma   90.00
#
_symmetry.space_group_name_H-M   'P 1'
#
loop_
_entity.id
_entity.type
_entity.pdbx_description
1 polymer ?
#
loop_
_entity_poly.entity_id
_entity_poly.type
_entity_poly.pdbx_seq_one_letter_code
_entity_poly.pdbx_strand_id
1 'polypeptide(L)'
;MTILIAFHQSGYRDFKTYYTQFACQYWRHYFSDLVSYTRVLKLLQTVLPDLCSYLKQRFAKPTGIAFIDSTSLKVCHNMRIPRHQVFTDVVE
;
A
#
# COMPACT_ATOMS: atom_id res chain seq x y z
N MET A 1 -9.77 3.98 -10.69
CA MET A 1 -9.17 2.83 -9.97
C MET A 1 -7.82 2.42 -10.54
N THR A 2 -7.71 2.11 -11.84
CA THR A 2 -6.50 1.52 -12.44
C THR A 2 -5.21 2.29 -12.16
N ILE A 3 -5.21 3.62 -12.37
CA ILE A 3 -4.04 4.48 -12.13
C ILE A 3 -3.55 4.39 -10.67
N LEU A 4 -4.47 4.29 -9.70
CA LEU A 4 -4.18 4.15 -8.27
C LEU A 4 -3.60 2.79 -7.91
N ILE A 5 -4.21 1.71 -8.44
CA ILE A 5 -3.73 0.35 -8.18
C ILE A 5 -2.31 0.21 -8.72
N ALA A 6 -2.08 0.68 -9.94
CA ALA A 6 -0.76 0.69 -10.54
C ALA A 6 0.24 1.57 -9.77
N PHE A 7 -0.19 2.72 -9.22
CA PHE A 7 0.66 3.52 -8.33
C PHE A 7 1.18 2.68 -7.16
N HIS A 8 0.30 1.97 -6.45
CA HIS A 8 0.70 1.12 -5.32
C HIS A 8 1.61 -0.04 -5.72
N GLN A 9 1.49 -0.56 -6.95
CA GLN A 9 2.36 -1.62 -7.47
C GLN A 9 3.70 -1.10 -8.03
N SER A 10 3.75 0.18 -8.42
CA SER A 10 4.90 0.76 -9.13
C SER A 10 6.10 1.09 -8.25
N GLY A 11 5.94 1.14 -6.93
CA GLY A 11 7.00 1.50 -5.99
C GLY A 11 7.37 2.99 -5.96
N TYR A 12 6.63 3.85 -6.66
CA TYR A 12 6.81 5.30 -6.57
C TYR A 12 6.51 5.81 -5.14
N ARG A 13 7.36 6.70 -4.65
CA ARG A 13 7.26 7.25 -3.28
C ARG A 13 6.09 8.20 -3.10
N ASP A 14 5.75 8.99 -4.13
CA ASP A 14 4.68 9.97 -4.07
C ASP A 14 3.81 9.93 -5.32
N PHE A 15 2.51 10.14 -5.12
CA PHE A 15 1.52 10.05 -6.19
C PHE A 15 1.68 11.17 -7.22
N LYS A 16 2.20 12.34 -6.81
CA LYS A 16 2.34 13.49 -7.70
C LYS A 16 3.34 13.19 -8.81
N THR A 17 4.54 12.76 -8.45
CA THR A 17 5.60 12.36 -9.39
C THR A 17 5.13 11.23 -10.30
N TYR A 18 4.54 10.18 -9.74
CA TYR A 18 3.96 9.08 -10.51
C TYR A 18 2.93 9.57 -11.53
N TYR A 19 1.98 10.40 -11.09
CA TYR A 19 0.90 10.86 -11.95
C TYR A 19 1.41 11.80 -13.06
N THR A 20 2.18 12.82 -12.72
CA THR A 20 2.55 13.87 -13.67
C THR A 20 3.70 13.48 -14.58
N GLN A 21 4.70 12.76 -14.07
CA GLN A 21 5.91 12.42 -14.83
C GLN A 21 5.83 11.06 -15.51
N PHE A 22 5.04 10.12 -14.97
CA PHE A 22 4.90 8.79 -15.57
C PHE A 22 3.54 8.62 -16.26
N ALA A 23 2.43 8.63 -15.52
CA ALA A 23 1.12 8.31 -16.10
C ALA A 23 0.70 9.31 -17.19
N CYS A 24 0.85 10.61 -16.97
CA CYS A 24 0.52 11.64 -17.96
C CYS A 24 1.42 11.63 -19.20
N GLN A 25 2.63 11.08 -19.13
CA GLN A 25 3.55 11.02 -20.26
C GLN A 25 3.38 9.72 -21.06
N TYR A 26 3.40 8.58 -20.37
CA TYR A 26 3.44 7.28 -21.03
C TYR A 26 2.07 6.64 -21.20
N TRP A 27 1.08 6.98 -20.36
CA TRP A 27 -0.23 6.33 -20.38
C TRP A 27 -1.34 7.19 -20.98
N ARG A 28 -0.98 8.35 -21.55
CA ARG A 28 -1.93 9.26 -22.17
C ARG A 28 -2.74 8.61 -23.30
N HIS A 29 -2.16 7.64 -24.01
CA HIS A 29 -2.88 6.91 -25.04
C HIS A 29 -3.93 5.94 -24.46
N TYR A 30 -3.68 5.35 -23.29
CA TYR A 30 -4.63 4.47 -22.60
C TYR A 30 -5.72 5.25 -21.84
N PHE A 31 -5.41 6.49 -21.46
CA PHE A 31 -6.31 7.38 -20.73
C PHE A 31 -6.32 8.75 -21.44
N SER A 32 -7.07 8.83 -22.55
CA SER A 32 -7.14 10.04 -23.39
C SER A 32 -7.58 11.29 -22.61
N ASP A 33 -8.44 11.10 -21.60
CA ASP A 33 -9.03 12.18 -20.79
C ASP A 33 -8.39 12.28 -19.39
N LEU A 34 -7.06 12.21 -19.32
CA LEU A 34 -6.33 12.50 -18.07
C LEU A 34 -6.57 13.94 -17.63
N VAL A 35 -7.24 14.09 -16.49
CA VAL A 35 -7.50 15.40 -15.89
C VAL A 35 -6.26 15.95 -15.17
N SER A 36 -6.27 17.23 -14.82
CA SER A 36 -5.16 17.84 -14.08
C SER A 36 -4.93 17.13 -12.74
N TYR A 37 -3.70 17.20 -12.22
CA TYR A 37 -3.35 16.61 -10.93
C TYR A 37 -4.31 17.04 -9.80
N THR A 38 -4.67 18.33 -9.75
CA THR A 38 -5.61 18.87 -8.76
C THR A 38 -7.02 18.28 -8.91
N ARG A 39 -7.49 18.06 -10.15
CA ARG A 39 -8.77 17.41 -10.39
C ARG A 39 -8.73 15.93 -10.02
N VAL A 40 -7.63 15.24 -10.30
CA VAL A 40 -7.42 13.85 -9.85
C VAL A 40 -7.46 13.75 -8.35
N LEU A 41 -6.77 14.61 -7.60
CA LEU A 41 -6.82 14.57 -6.13
C LEU A 41 -8.25 14.64 -5.58
N LYS A 42 -9.10 15.49 -6.15
CA LYS A 42 -10.52 15.56 -5.77
C LYS A 42 -11.29 14.27 -6.10
N LEU A 43 -10.98 13.63 -7.23
CA LEU A 43 -11.57 12.34 -7.60
C LEU A 43 -11.06 11.21 -6.71
N LEU A 44 -9.80 11.23 -6.28
CA LEU A 44 -9.25 10.20 -5.38
C LEU A 44 -9.99 10.15 -4.05
N GLN A 45 -10.50 11.28 -3.57
CA GLN A 45 -11.32 11.33 -2.34
C GLN A 45 -12.64 10.56 -2.48
N THR A 46 -13.23 10.53 -3.68
CA THR A 46 -14.49 9.78 -3.92
C THR A 46 -14.24 8.30 -4.20
N VAL A 47 -12.99 7.92 -4.47
CA VAL A 47 -12.60 6.58 -4.92
C VAL A 47 -12.37 5.61 -3.76
N LEU A 48 -12.13 6.12 -2.54
CA LEU A 48 -11.83 5.26 -1.38
C LEU A 48 -12.88 4.16 -1.13
N PRO A 49 -14.20 4.42 -1.16
CA PRO A 49 -15.21 3.39 -0.93
C PRO A 49 -15.14 2.27 -1.98
N ASP A 50 -14.96 2.63 -3.25
CA ASP A 50 -14.84 1.67 -4.34
C ASP A 50 -13.57 0.82 -4.22
N LEU A 51 -12.46 1.43 -3.83
CA LEU A 51 -11.20 0.71 -3.60
C LEU A 51 -11.34 -0.28 -2.45
N CYS A 52 -11.98 0.13 -1.35
CA CYS A 52 -12.29 -0.76 -0.23
C CYS A 52 -13.21 -1.92 -0.65
N SER A 53 -14.22 -1.64 -1.47
CA SER A 53 -15.13 -2.65 -2.02
C SER A 53 -14.39 -3.65 -2.90
N TYR A 54 -13.56 -3.15 -3.83
CA TYR A 54 -12.70 -3.97 -4.68
C TYR A 54 -11.77 -4.87 -3.87
N LEU A 55 -11.05 -4.32 -2.88
CA LEU A 55 -10.14 -5.09 -2.03
C LEU A 55 -10.87 -6.19 -1.25
N LYS A 56 -12.05 -5.87 -0.69
CA LYS A 56 -12.89 -6.86 0.00
C LYS A 56 -13.32 -8.00 -0.91
N GLN A 57 -13.65 -7.70 -2.17
CA GLN A 57 -13.99 -8.73 -3.16
C GLN A 57 -12.79 -9.64 -3.48
N ARG A 58 -11.56 -9.15 -3.36
CA ARG A 58 -10.33 -9.92 -3.60
C ARG A 58 -9.90 -10.76 -2.39
N PHE A 59 -10.54 -10.61 -1.23
CA PHE A 59 -10.23 -11.44 -0.07
C PHE A 59 -10.66 -12.88 -0.32
N ALA A 60 -9.77 -13.82 0.03
CA ALA A 60 -10.11 -15.24 0.05
C ALA A 60 -11.20 -15.50 1.10
N LYS A 61 -11.92 -16.62 0.94
CA LYS A 61 -12.88 -17.06 1.95
C LYS A 61 -12.16 -17.20 3.30
N PRO A 62 -12.61 -16.51 4.36
CA PRO A 62 -11.99 -16.63 5.66
C PRO A 62 -12.06 -18.08 6.14
N THR A 63 -10.92 -18.63 6.56
CA THR A 63 -10.82 -19.99 7.12
C THR A 63 -11.01 -19.99 8.64
N GLY A 64 -11.26 -18.82 9.26
CA GLY A 64 -11.27 -18.64 10.71
C GLY A 64 -9.89 -18.36 11.31
N ILE A 65 -8.84 -18.41 10.49
CA ILE A 65 -7.46 -18.11 10.89
C ILE A 65 -6.99 -16.90 10.08
N ALA A 66 -6.54 -15.86 10.76
CA ALA A 66 -5.95 -14.67 10.13
C ALA A 66 -4.47 -14.60 10.51
N PHE A 67 -3.59 -14.70 9.52
CA PHE A 67 -2.17 -14.41 9.70
C PHE A 67 -1.94 -12.94 9.44
N ILE A 68 -1.52 -12.22 10.48
CA ILE A 68 -0.99 -10.87 10.37
C ILE A 68 0.51 -11.01 10.54
N ASP A 69 1.27 -10.80 9.46
CA ASP A 69 2.71 -10.72 9.54
C ASP A 69 3.04 -9.49 10.40
N SER A 70 3.45 -9.73 11.64
CA SER A 70 3.87 -8.65 12.52
C SER A 70 5.20 -8.12 11.97
N THR A 71 5.25 -6.83 11.66
CA THR A 71 6.54 -6.17 11.45
C THR A 71 7.38 -6.37 12.70
N SER A 72 8.54 -7.02 12.56
CA SER A 72 9.46 -7.27 13.67
C SER A 72 9.70 -5.96 14.44
N LEU A 73 9.26 -5.93 15.70
CA LEU A 73 9.48 -4.79 16.56
C LEU A 73 10.94 -4.85 17.03
N LYS A 74 11.77 -3.93 16.54
CA LYS A 74 13.16 -3.83 16.99
C LYS A 74 13.22 -3.33 18.43
N VAL A 75 13.03 -4.25 19.39
CA VAL A 75 13.14 -3.98 20.83
C VAL A 75 14.58 -3.73 21.26
N CYS A 76 15.54 -4.40 20.61
CA CYS A 76 16.96 -4.23 20.89
C CYS A 76 17.81 -4.50 19.64
N HIS A 77 19.09 -4.14 19.71
CA HIS A 77 20.09 -4.54 18.73
C HIS A 77 20.35 -6.05 18.83
N ASN A 78 20.57 -6.76 17.72
CA ASN A 78 20.72 -8.23 17.71
C ASN A 78 21.77 -8.75 18.71
N MET A 79 22.88 -8.04 18.87
CA MET A 79 23.93 -8.37 19.85
C MET A 79 23.47 -8.35 21.33
N ARG A 80 22.34 -7.69 21.64
CA ARG A 80 21.78 -7.58 23.00
C ARG A 80 20.66 -8.60 23.27
N ILE A 81 20.27 -9.40 22.28
CA ILE A 81 19.25 -10.46 22.43
C ILE A 81 19.53 -11.37 23.63
N PRO A 82 20.77 -11.88 23.85
CA PRO A 82 21.06 -12.78 24.98
C PRO A 82 20.94 -12.12 26.36
N ARG A 83 20.85 -10.79 26.42
CA ARG A 83 20.79 -10.01 27.67
C ARG A 83 19.37 -9.51 27.97
N HIS A 84 18.40 -9.84 27.13
CA HIS A 84 17.04 -9.30 27.24
C HIS A 84 16.19 -10.09 28.23
N GLN A 85 16.10 -9.61 29.47
CA GLN A 85 15.42 -10.32 30.57
C GLN A 85 13.89 -10.35 30.44
N VAL A 86 13.30 -9.43 29.66
CA VAL A 86 11.84 -9.29 29.53
C VAL A 86 11.21 -10.36 28.63
N PHE A 87 12.00 -11.01 27.76
CA PHE A 87 11.49 -12.01 26.81
C PHE A 87 12.08 -13.41 27.05
N THR A 88 12.68 -13.66 28.22
CA THR A 88 13.41 -14.91 28.52
C THR A 88 12.60 -16.18 28.26
N ASP A 89 11.27 -16.12 28.42
CA ASP A 89 10.35 -17.25 28.25
C ASP A 89 9.50 -17.18 26.97
N VAL A 90 9.73 -16.18 26.11
CA VAL A 90 8.91 -15.91 24.90
C VAL A 90 9.74 -16.03 23.62
N VAL A 91 11.04 -16.30 23.74
CA VAL A 91 11.95 -16.45 22.61
C VAL A 91 11.99 -17.93 22.19
N GLU A 92 11.33 -18.25 21.07
CA GLU A 92 11.64 -19.40 20.21
C GLU A 92 12.64 -18.99 19.13
#